data_AF-A0A1I1JIC8-F1
#
_entry.id   AF-A0A1I1JIC8-F1
#
_cell.length_a   1.000
_cell.length_b   1.000
_cell.length_c   1.000
_cell.angle_alpha   90.00
_cell.angle_beta   90.00
_cell.angle_gamma   90.00
#
_symmetry.space_group_name_H-M   'P 1'
#
loop_
_entity.id
_entity.type
_entity.pdbx_description
1 polymer ?
#
loop_
_entity_poly.entity_id
_entity_poly.type
_entity_poly.pdbx_seq_one_letter_code
_entity_poly.pdbx_strand_id
1 'polypeptide(L)'
;MSEGGGHRFEERYAERDLGEVAGDFRQRSGPDGRSVVLEGTCPGCLGRSVTRIPRGAPGAGTKGLLGRFGRRREAREAEAEPDLLETEVLFCECGYAHPEQPAEVAFRGCGAQWRVRPDDDGGTP
;
A
#
# COMPACT_ATOMS: atom_id res chain seq x y z
N MET A 1 -17.41 -18.33 4.73
CA MET A 1 -17.71 -17.90 3.34
C MET A 1 -17.57 -16.38 3.39
N SER A 2 -16.42 -15.84 2.99
CA SER A 2 -16.19 -14.39 3.08
C SER A 2 -17.06 -13.72 2.01
N GLU A 3 -18.11 -13.05 2.46
CA GLU A 3 -18.95 -12.21 1.64
C GLU A 3 -18.05 -11.18 0.96
N GLY A 4 -17.85 -11.34 -0.35
CA GLY A 4 -17.20 -10.33 -1.15
C GLY A 4 -18.02 -9.05 -0.98
N GLY A 5 -17.50 -8.10 -0.21
CA GLY A 5 -18.10 -6.78 -0.05
C GLY A 5 -18.42 -6.25 -1.44
N GLY A 6 -19.70 -6.05 -1.72
CA GLY A 6 -20.15 -5.66 -3.05
C GLY A 6 -19.57 -4.29 -3.40
N HIS A 7 -18.79 -4.22 -4.49
CA HIS A 7 -18.29 -2.96 -5.02
C HIS A 7 -19.47 -2.04 -5.37
N ARG A 8 -19.50 -0.86 -4.78
CA ARG A 8 -20.45 0.23 -5.03
C ARG A 8 -20.05 0.98 -6.30
N PHE A 9 -20.51 0.51 -7.45
CA PHE A 9 -20.20 1.14 -8.74
C PHE A 9 -20.84 2.52 -8.91
N GLU A 10 -21.91 2.82 -8.18
CA GLU A 10 -22.57 4.13 -8.23
C GLU A 10 -21.86 5.22 -7.40
N GLU A 11 -20.86 4.85 -6.59
CA GLU A 11 -20.06 5.80 -5.82
C GLU A 11 -19.41 6.80 -6.78
N ARG A 12 -19.61 8.10 -6.59
CA ARG A 12 -19.01 9.12 -7.45
C ARG A 12 -17.53 9.27 -7.12
N TYR A 13 -16.73 9.59 -8.12
CA TYR A 13 -15.35 9.98 -7.91
C TYR A 13 -15.32 11.24 -7.03
N ALA A 14 -14.60 11.16 -5.92
CA ALA A 14 -14.30 12.29 -5.06
C ALA A 14 -12.98 12.04 -4.34
N GLU A 15 -12.05 12.99 -4.44
CA GLU A 15 -10.84 13.00 -3.62
C GLU A 15 -11.24 13.15 -2.15
N ARG A 16 -11.11 12.07 -1.39
CA ARG A 16 -11.54 12.00 0.02
C ARG A 16 -10.47 11.33 0.85
N ASP A 17 -10.03 12.03 1.88
CA ASP A 17 -9.25 11.42 2.95
C ASP A 17 -10.20 10.77 3.95
N LEU A 18 -10.11 9.45 4.09
CA LEU A 18 -10.90 8.66 5.04
C LEU A 18 -10.19 8.50 6.39
N GLY A 19 -8.97 9.03 6.52
CA GLY A 19 -8.15 8.92 7.72
C GLY A 19 -7.66 7.49 7.95
N GLU A 20 -7.61 7.10 9.22
CA GLU A 20 -7.17 5.77 9.65
C GLU A 20 -8.34 4.78 9.67
N VAL A 21 -8.20 3.67 8.94
CA VAL A 21 -9.24 2.66 8.82
C VAL A 21 -8.76 1.32 9.36
N ALA A 22 -9.66 0.62 10.05
CA ALA A 22 -9.52 -0.82 10.28
C ALA A 22 -9.88 -1.58 9.02
N GLY A 23 -9.24 -2.72 8.81
CA GLY A 23 -9.75 -3.70 7.86
C GLY A 23 -8.73 -4.76 7.53
N ASP A 24 -9.20 -5.78 6.81
CA ASP A 24 -8.38 -6.86 6.29
C ASP A 24 -7.50 -6.36 5.13
N PHE A 25 -6.44 -5.63 5.46
CA PHE A 25 -5.36 -5.31 4.51
C PHE A 25 -4.23 -6.29 4.67
N ARG A 26 -3.58 -6.64 3.56
CA ARG A 26 -2.49 -7.61 3.53
C ARG A 26 -1.30 -7.06 2.78
N GLN A 27 -0.13 -7.22 3.40
CA GLN A 27 1.16 -7.00 2.78
C GLN A 27 1.71 -8.33 2.25
N ARG A 28 2.17 -8.35 0.99
CA ARG A 28 2.85 -9.50 0.38
C ARG A 28 4.06 -9.05 -0.42
N SER A 29 5.08 -9.90 -0.51
CA SER A 29 6.15 -9.68 -1.48
C SER A 29 5.62 -9.81 -2.91
N GLY A 30 6.01 -8.88 -3.78
CA GLY A 30 5.75 -8.96 -5.21
C GLY A 30 6.45 -10.15 -5.86
N PRO A 31 5.95 -10.63 -7.02
CA PRO A 31 6.46 -11.84 -7.69
C PRO A 31 7.93 -11.73 -8.12
N ASP A 32 8.37 -10.52 -8.39
CA ASP A 32 9.74 -10.14 -8.77
C ASP A 32 10.68 -9.97 -7.57
N GLY A 33 10.16 -10.03 -6.33
CA GLY A 33 10.91 -9.80 -5.09
C GLY A 33 11.42 -8.37 -4.91
N ARG A 34 11.16 -7.48 -5.87
CA ARG A 34 11.60 -6.06 -5.88
C ARG A 34 10.45 -5.10 -5.64
N SER A 35 9.30 -5.61 -5.24
CA SER A 35 8.14 -4.82 -4.88
C SER A 35 7.44 -5.41 -3.67
N VAL A 36 6.73 -4.57 -2.94
CA VAL A 36 5.75 -4.96 -1.95
C VAL A 36 4.37 -4.69 -2.54
N VAL A 37 3.44 -5.61 -2.33
CA VAL A 37 2.05 -5.51 -2.76
C VAL A 37 1.18 -5.38 -1.53
N LEU A 38 0.45 -4.28 -1.45
CA LEU A 38 -0.56 -4.00 -0.43
C LEU A 38 -1.93 -4.22 -1.06
N GLU A 39 -2.75 -5.10 -0.50
CA GLU A 39 -4.08 -5.41 -1.02
C GLU A 39 -5.14 -5.39 0.08
N GLY A 40 -6.34 -4.97 -0.28
CA GLY A 40 -7.48 -4.97 0.64
C GLY A 40 -8.73 -4.44 -0.03
N THR A 41 -9.73 -4.09 0.78
CA THR A 41 -11.00 -3.53 0.30
C THR A 41 -11.00 -2.03 0.51
N CYS A 42 -11.34 -1.27 -0.54
CA CYS A 42 -11.51 0.18 -0.44
C CYS A 42 -12.66 0.50 0.54
N PRO A 43 -12.45 1.30 1.60
CA PRO A 43 -13.52 1.61 2.56
C PRO A 43 -14.62 2.49 1.96
N GLY A 44 -14.30 3.24 0.90
CA GLY A 44 -15.26 4.10 0.20
C GLY A 44 -16.21 3.32 -0.71
N CYS A 45 -15.66 2.64 -1.73
CA CYS A 45 -16.47 1.96 -2.75
C CYS A 45 -16.57 0.45 -2.57
N LEU A 46 -15.92 -0.15 -1.55
CA LEU A 46 -15.88 -1.60 -1.31
C LEU A 46 -15.25 -2.44 -2.45
N GLY A 47 -14.67 -1.79 -3.46
CA GLY A 47 -13.90 -2.48 -4.50
C GLY A 47 -12.56 -2.97 -3.97
N ARG A 48 -12.08 -4.10 -4.50
CA ARG A 48 -10.74 -4.62 -4.18
C ARG A 48 -9.67 -3.67 -4.70
N SER A 49 -8.82 -3.15 -3.81
CA SER A 49 -7.69 -2.27 -4.12
C SER A 49 -6.38 -3.04 -4.03
N VAL A 50 -5.46 -2.78 -4.96
CA VAL A 50 -4.11 -3.37 -4.96
C VAL A 50 -3.09 -2.30 -5.32
N THR A 51 -2.24 -1.96 -4.36
CA THR A 51 -1.16 -0.99 -4.52
C THR A 51 0.18 -1.72 -4.57
N ARG A 52 0.99 -1.43 -5.58
CA ARG A 52 2.35 -1.99 -5.71
C ARG A 52 3.39 -0.92 -5.45
N ILE A 53 4.17 -1.12 -4.40
CA ILE A 53 5.26 -0.23 -4.00
C ILE A 53 6.58 -0.86 -4.44
N PRO A 54 7.35 -0.23 -5.35
CA PRO A 54 8.67 -0.74 -5.69
C PRO A 54 9.60 -0.64 -4.48
N ARG A 55 10.30 -1.74 -4.13
CA ARG A 55 11.40 -1.69 -3.18
C ARG A 55 12.54 -0.94 -3.83
N GLY A 56 13.05 0.10 -3.15
CA GLY A 56 14.31 0.71 -3.55
C GLY A 56 15.39 -0.37 -3.66
N ALA A 57 16.16 -0.38 -4.75
CA ALA A 57 17.24 -1.34 -4.89
C ALA A 57 18.21 -1.18 -3.71
N PRO A 58 18.56 -2.25 -2.97
CA PRO A 58 19.61 -2.17 -1.97
C PRO A 58 20.90 -1.76 -2.68
N GLY A 59 21.30 -0.49 -2.54
CA GLY A 59 22.46 0.09 -3.22
C GLY A 59 22.22 1.40 -4.00
N ALA A 60 21.00 1.93 -4.10
CA ALA A 60 20.76 3.24 -4.75
C ALA A 60 21.11 4.46 -3.88
N GLY A 61 21.89 4.28 -2.82
CA GLY A 61 22.54 5.37 -2.09
C GLY A 61 23.82 5.81 -2.79
N THR A 62 23.72 6.58 -3.88
CA THR A 62 24.87 7.31 -4.43
C THR A 62 24.61 8.81 -4.41
N LYS A 63 24.95 9.44 -3.27
CA LYS A 63 25.71 10.70 -3.19
C LYS A 63 26.05 11.03 -1.73
N GLY A 64 27.24 10.57 -1.34
CA GLY A 64 27.89 10.87 -0.06
C GLY A 64 29.31 10.29 -0.06
N LEU A 65 30.17 10.89 -0.89
CA LEU A 65 31.59 10.59 -1.08
C LEU A 65 32.39 10.58 0.24
N LEU A 66 32.62 9.41 0.87
CA LEU A 66 33.83 9.08 1.67
C LEU A 66 33.60 7.76 2.42
N GLY A 67 34.10 6.65 1.87
CA GLY A 67 33.99 5.34 2.52
C GLY A 67 34.82 4.27 1.84
N ARG A 68 36.04 4.63 1.44
CA ARG A 68 37.04 3.70 0.90
C ARG A 68 37.54 2.83 2.04
N PHE A 69 36.84 1.77 2.48
CA PHE A 69 37.38 0.59 3.19
C PHE A 69 36.25 -0.38 3.60
N GLY A 70 36.41 -1.67 3.28
CA GLY A 70 35.60 -2.79 3.82
C GLY A 70 34.47 -3.24 2.91
N ARG A 71 34.66 -4.26 2.05
CA ARG A 71 34.45 -5.68 2.40
C ARG A 71 33.51 -5.85 3.61
N ARG A 72 32.21 -6.01 3.38
CA ARG A 72 31.51 -7.16 3.93
C ARG A 72 30.18 -7.48 3.24
N ARG A 73 30.17 -8.69 2.70
CA ARG A 73 28.99 -9.49 2.40
C ARG A 73 28.32 -9.82 3.75
N GLU A 74 27.41 -8.96 4.18
CA GLU A 74 26.44 -9.21 5.23
C GLU A 74 25.12 -9.01 4.47
N ALA A 75 24.39 -10.04 4.02
CA ALA A 75 23.58 -10.87 4.91
C ALA A 75 23.19 -10.10 6.17
N ARG A 76 22.74 -8.85 6.00
CA ARG A 76 21.92 -8.20 7.00
C ARG A 76 20.77 -9.16 7.19
N GLU A 77 20.68 -9.68 8.42
CA GLU A 77 19.45 -10.20 8.99
C GLU A 77 18.27 -9.48 8.36
N ALA A 78 17.22 -10.23 8.06
CA ALA A 78 15.92 -9.67 7.80
C ALA A 78 15.56 -8.77 8.98
N GLU A 79 16.01 -7.52 8.96
CA GLU A 79 15.33 -6.41 9.58
C GLU A 79 13.89 -6.62 9.14
N ALA A 80 13.02 -6.91 10.11
CA ALA A 80 11.61 -7.11 9.85
C ALA A 80 11.19 -6.01 8.88
N GLU A 81 10.76 -6.40 7.68
CA GLU A 81 10.41 -5.42 6.67
C GLU A 81 9.41 -4.46 7.31
N PRO A 82 9.60 -3.12 7.20
CA PRO A 82 8.67 -2.18 7.79
C PRO A 82 7.27 -2.55 7.32
N ASP A 83 6.32 -2.57 8.25
CA ASP A 83 4.93 -2.76 7.87
C ASP A 83 4.48 -1.52 7.11
N LEU A 84 4.45 -1.64 5.78
CA LEU A 84 4.07 -0.54 4.91
C LEU A 84 2.57 -0.27 5.02
N LEU A 85 1.77 -1.20 5.56
CA LEU A 85 0.36 -0.92 5.83
C LEU A 85 0.20 0.22 6.85
N GLU A 86 1.02 0.23 7.90
CA GLU A 86 0.93 1.22 8.98
C GLU A 86 1.48 2.60 8.59
N THR A 87 2.39 2.64 7.61
CA THR A 87 3.17 3.85 7.29
C THR A 87 2.75 4.52 5.98
N GLU A 88 2.18 3.77 5.04
CA GLU A 88 1.82 4.29 3.72
C GLU A 88 0.37 4.77 3.64
N VAL A 89 0.15 5.79 2.81
CA VAL A 89 -1.20 6.21 2.42
C VAL A 89 -1.62 5.40 1.20
N LEU A 90 -2.69 4.62 1.35
CA LEU A 90 -3.29 3.84 0.28
C LEU A 90 -4.32 4.67 -0.47
N PHE A 91 -4.41 4.42 -1.77
CA PHE A 91 -5.41 5.02 -2.65
C PHE A 91 -6.36 3.95 -3.18
N CYS A 92 -7.58 4.35 -3.53
CA CYS A 92 -8.50 3.45 -4.21
C CYS A 92 -8.00 3.17 -5.63
N GLU A 93 -7.51 1.94 -5.84
CA GLU A 93 -7.06 1.41 -7.12
C GLU A 93 -7.93 0.21 -7.53
N CYS A 94 -9.26 0.34 -7.40
CA CYS A 94 -10.19 -0.75 -7.72
C CYS A 94 -10.32 -1.02 -9.23
N GLY A 95 -9.72 -0.19 -10.08
CA GLY A 95 -9.70 -0.36 -11.53
C GLY A 95 -10.96 0.11 -12.25
N TYR A 96 -12.01 0.48 -11.52
CA TYR A 96 -13.26 0.99 -12.08
C TYR A 96 -13.21 2.51 -12.24
N ALA A 97 -13.66 3.00 -13.41
CA ALA A 97 -13.83 4.42 -13.66
C ALA A 97 -15.17 4.87 -13.07
N HIS A 98 -15.13 5.46 -11.88
CA HIS A 98 -16.34 5.91 -11.20
C HIS A 98 -16.97 7.11 -11.91
N PRO A 99 -18.30 7.34 -11.76
CA PRO A 99 -18.94 8.54 -12.31
C PRO A 99 -18.20 9.81 -11.91
N GLU A 100 -18.09 10.75 -12.85
CA GLU A 100 -17.43 12.06 -12.65
C GLU A 100 -15.90 11.98 -12.46
N GLN A 101 -15.29 10.81 -12.68
CA GLN A 101 -13.83 10.67 -12.66
C GLN A 101 -13.17 11.47 -13.80
N PRO A 102 -12.27 12.42 -13.50
CA PRO A 102 -11.54 13.18 -14.52
C PRO A 102 -10.62 12.26 -15.35
N ALA A 103 -10.32 12.65 -16.59
CA ALA A 103 -9.48 11.84 -17.47
C ALA A 103 -7.98 11.90 -17.10
N GLU A 104 -7.59 12.94 -16.36
CA GLU A 104 -6.21 13.26 -15.98
C GLU A 104 -5.72 12.52 -14.72
N VAL A 105 -6.61 11.84 -13.99
CA VAL A 105 -6.22 11.17 -12.74
C VAL A 105 -5.32 9.96 -13.02
N ALA A 106 -4.30 9.78 -12.19
CA ALA A 106 -3.25 8.79 -12.44
C ALA A 106 -3.71 7.33 -12.30
N PHE A 107 -4.83 7.07 -11.62
CA PHE A 107 -5.34 5.74 -11.32
C PHE A 107 -6.86 5.65 -11.44
N ARG A 108 -7.38 4.43 -11.67
CA ARG A 108 -8.82 4.15 -11.75
C ARG A 108 -9.36 3.73 -10.39
N GLY A 109 -10.30 4.50 -9.84
CA GLY A 109 -10.92 4.25 -8.55
C GLY A 109 -11.83 5.38 -8.09
N CYS A 110 -12.35 5.31 -6.87
CA CYS A 110 -13.34 6.30 -6.38
C CYS A 110 -12.73 7.59 -5.83
N GLY A 111 -11.39 7.74 -5.85
CA GLY A 111 -10.68 8.91 -5.32
C GLY A 111 -10.44 8.90 -3.80
N ALA A 112 -10.89 7.87 -3.09
CA ALA A 112 -10.61 7.75 -1.67
C ALA A 112 -9.12 7.43 -1.40
N GLN A 113 -8.59 8.00 -0.32
CA GLN A 113 -7.29 7.68 0.28
C GLN A 113 -7.45 7.41 1.78
N TRP A 114 -6.59 6.57 2.35
CA TRP A 114 -6.63 6.19 3.77
C TRP A 114 -5.26 5.68 4.25
N ARG A 115 -5.09 5.60 5.57
CA ARG A 115 -4.02 4.84 6.23
C ARG A 115 -4.60 3.61 6.91
N VAL A 116 -3.86 2.52 6.95
CA VAL A 116 -4.29 1.35 7.71
C VAL A 116 -3.84 1.53 9.15
N ARG A 117 -4.78 1.41 10.08
CA ARG A 117 -4.40 1.37 11.51
C ARG A 117 -3.86 -0.03 11.82
N PRO A 118 -2.81 -0.16 12.66
CA PRO A 118 -2.42 -1.46 13.18
C PRO A 118 -3.61 -2.12 13.85
N ASP A 119 -3.75 -3.43 13.63
CA ASP A 119 -4.52 -4.22 14.59
C ASP A 119 -3.81 -4.07 15.94
N ASP A 120 -4.56 -3.68 16.95
CA ASP A 120 -4.11 -3.66 18.34
C ASP A 120 -3.97 -5.13 18.76
N ASP A 121 -2.93 -5.80 18.26
CA ASP A 121 -2.55 -7.16 18.62
C ASP A 121 -2.02 -7.04 20.05
N GLY A 122 -2.96 -7.06 21.00
CA GLY A 122 -2.80 -6.66 22.40
C GLY A 122 -1.47 -7.09 22.99
N GLY A 123 -0.50 -6.18 22.94
CA GLY A 123 0.80 -6.35 23.54
C GLY A 123 0.63 -6.43 25.05
N THR A 124 0.61 -7.65 25.58
CA THR A 124 0.88 -7.85 27.01
C THR A 124 2.34 -8.32 27.11
N PRO A 125 3.19 -7.59 27.87
CA PRO A 125 4.60 -7.94 28.07
C PRO A 125 4.80 -9.23 28.88
#